data_AF-A0A8C8DWD4-F1
#
_entry.id   AF-A0A8C8DWD4-F1
#
_cell.length_a   1.000
_cell.length_b   1.000
_cell.length_c   1.000
_cell.angle_alpha   90.00
_cell.angle_beta   90.00
_cell.angle_gamma   90.00
#
_symmetry.space_group_name_H-M   'P 1'
#
loop_
_entity.id
_entity.type
_entity.pdbx_description
1 polymer ?
#
loop_
_entity_poly.entity_id
_entity_poly.type
_entity_poly.pdbx_seq_one_letter_code
_entity_poly.pdbx_strand_id
1 'polypeptide(L)'
;HAKTDYFEEHVDDLIRPRKLINPILASAQRRALHQELLFCWRRGALPRRKPELQRVMEHRKREQLRKRDQALRPPSDLQVKLHRRQQRIQFVSVSNRKRPRKHNDPTVMLLVFQLEMEEKRRTERQKNLPEFVRVRQTLKHIQKVK
;
A
#
# COMPACT_ATOMS: atom_id res chain seq x y z
N HIS A 1 -62.93 5.73 7.75
CA HIS A 1 -61.89 5.03 8.53
C HIS A 1 -60.53 5.38 7.97
N ALA A 2 -59.71 6.11 8.72
CA ALA A 2 -58.27 6.21 8.47
C ALA A 2 -57.61 6.47 9.82
N LYS A 3 -57.19 5.40 10.49
CA LYS A 3 -56.32 5.49 11.66
C LYS A 3 -54.91 5.75 11.15
N THR A 4 -54.33 6.87 11.55
CA THR A 4 -52.91 7.17 11.34
C THR A 4 -52.10 6.40 12.39
N ASP A 5 -52.01 5.07 12.20
CA ASP A 5 -51.24 4.15 13.04
C ASP A 5 -49.79 4.05 12.53
N TYR A 6 -49.05 5.17 12.42
CA TYR A 6 -47.69 5.17 11.87
C TYR A 6 -46.62 5.93 12.68
N PHE A 7 -46.87 6.23 13.96
CA PHE A 7 -45.85 6.94 14.77
C PHE A 7 -45.55 6.34 16.15
N GLU A 8 -46.14 5.21 16.53
CA GLU A 8 -46.00 4.69 17.91
C GLU A 8 -44.90 3.63 18.10
N GLU A 9 -44.37 3.02 17.03
CA GLU A 9 -43.51 1.83 17.19
C GLU A 9 -42.01 2.13 17.42
N HIS A 10 -41.58 3.40 17.29
CA HIS A 10 -40.16 3.75 17.41
C HIS A 10 -39.84 4.83 18.44
N VAL A 11 -40.82 5.31 19.22
CA VAL A 11 -40.55 6.27 20.32
C VAL A 11 -39.77 5.64 21.47
N ASP A 12 -39.79 4.31 21.59
CA ASP A 12 -39.04 3.56 22.58
C ASP A 12 -37.56 3.35 22.22
N ASP A 13 -37.22 3.45 20.93
CA ASP A 13 -35.84 3.39 20.44
C ASP A 13 -35.10 4.74 20.52
N LEU A 14 -35.80 5.83 20.86
CA LEU A 14 -35.17 7.12 21.08
C LEU A 14 -34.42 7.13 22.42
N ILE A 15 -33.10 7.40 22.37
CA ILE A 15 -32.29 7.63 23.55
C ILE A 15 -32.87 8.81 24.33
N ARG A 16 -33.60 8.52 25.41
CA ARG A 16 -34.15 9.55 26.30
C ARG A 16 -33.01 10.22 27.05
N PRO A 17 -32.96 11.56 27.14
CA PRO A 17 -31.95 12.23 27.94
C PRO A 17 -32.09 11.80 29.41
N ARG A 18 -31.09 11.06 29.90
CA ARG A 18 -31.00 10.62 31.30
C ARG A 18 -30.06 11.53 32.07
N LYS A 19 -30.45 11.92 33.28
CA LYS A 19 -29.57 12.64 34.19
C LYS A 19 -28.46 11.70 34.65
N LEU A 20 -27.24 11.92 34.15
CA LEU A 20 -26.07 11.16 34.57
C LEU A 20 -25.83 11.41 36.07
N ILE A 21 -25.63 10.33 36.82
CA ILE A 21 -25.32 10.42 38.25
C ILE A 21 -23.96 11.09 38.39
N ASN A 22 -23.91 12.20 39.13
CA ASN A 22 -22.67 12.90 39.38
C ASN A 22 -21.69 11.96 40.12
N PRO A 23 -20.53 11.64 39.54
CA PRO A 23 -19.61 10.65 40.11
C PRO A 23 -19.10 11.05 41.49
N ILE A 24 -19.06 12.35 41.82
CA ILE A 24 -18.68 12.87 43.14
C ILE A 24 -19.77 12.58 44.18
N LEU A 25 -21.04 12.63 43.77
CA LEU A 25 -22.17 12.33 44.65
C LEU A 25 -22.43 10.83 44.78
N ALA A 26 -21.98 10.03 43.81
CA ALA A 26 -22.18 8.59 43.74
C ALA A 26 -21.44 7.79 44.85
N SER A 27 -20.37 8.34 45.44
CA SER A 27 -19.59 7.66 46.48
C SER A 27 -19.03 8.65 47.49
N ALA A 28 -19.15 8.33 48.78
CA ALA A 28 -18.59 9.13 49.86
C ALA A 28 -17.06 9.27 49.75
N GLN A 29 -16.37 8.21 49.30
CA GLN A 29 -14.92 8.21 49.10
C GLN A 29 -14.51 9.24 48.02
N ARG A 30 -15.26 9.32 46.92
CA ARG A 30 -14.99 10.29 45.84
C ARG A 30 -15.25 11.72 46.30
N ARG A 31 -16.26 11.92 47.15
CA ARG A 31 -16.54 13.22 47.77
C ARG A 31 -15.41 13.67 48.69
N ALA A 32 -14.90 12.77 49.54
CA ALA A 32 -13.76 13.05 50.42
C ALA A 32 -12.50 13.42 49.62
N LEU A 33 -12.15 12.61 48.61
CA LEU A 33 -11.02 12.90 47.72
C LEU A 33 -11.18 14.25 47.02
N HIS A 34 -12.38 14.60 46.55
CA HIS A 34 -12.65 15.90 45.92
C HIS A 34 -12.38 17.07 46.89
N GLN A 35 -12.80 16.93 48.15
CA GLN A 35 -12.55 17.94 49.18
C GLN A 35 -11.05 18.10 49.45
N GLU A 36 -10.30 16.99 49.54
CA GLU A 36 -8.84 17.00 49.71
C GLU A 36 -8.12 17.65 48.51
N LEU A 37 -8.52 17.31 47.27
CA LEU A 37 -7.94 17.92 46.08
C LEU A 37 -8.21 19.43 46.01
N LEU A 38 -9.43 19.87 46.35
CA LEU A 38 -9.77 21.29 46.44
C LEU A 38 -9.00 21.99 47.57
N PHE A 39 -8.75 21.32 48.68
CA PHE A 39 -7.93 21.82 49.78
C PHE A 39 -6.47 22.02 49.34
N CYS A 40 -5.87 21.01 48.72
CA CYS A 40 -4.53 21.08 48.15
C CYS A 40 -4.41 22.18 47.07
N TRP A 41 -5.44 22.34 46.24
CA TRP A 41 -5.47 23.41 45.22
C TRP A 41 -5.56 24.80 45.83
N ARG A 42 -6.42 24.99 46.85
CA ARG A 42 -6.53 26.26 47.58
C ARG A 42 -5.24 26.64 48.30
N ARG A 43 -4.52 25.66 48.87
CA ARG A 43 -3.22 25.88 49.52
C ARG A 43 -2.04 25.97 48.54
N GLY A 44 -2.26 25.78 47.24
CA GLY A 44 -1.21 25.86 46.22
C GLY A 44 -0.24 24.68 46.21
N ALA A 45 -0.58 23.57 46.88
CA ALA A 45 0.23 22.35 46.87
C ALA A 45 0.18 21.61 45.52
N LEU A 46 -0.82 21.91 44.68
CA LEU A 46 -0.94 21.38 43.32
C LEU A 46 -0.43 22.38 42.28
N PRO A 47 0.22 21.91 41.19
CA PRO A 47 0.66 22.78 40.11
C PRO A 47 -0.50 23.59 39.52
N ARG A 48 -0.52 24.92 39.77
CA ARG A 48 -1.54 25.83 39.22
C ARG A 48 -1.40 26.02 37.71
N ARG A 49 -0.16 26.00 37.21
CA ARG A 49 0.15 26.13 35.79
C ARG A 49 0.32 24.74 35.20
N LYS A 50 -0.17 24.56 33.97
CA LYS A 50 -0.04 23.33 33.19
C LYS A 50 0.98 23.53 32.06
N PRO A 51 2.29 23.58 32.36
CA PRO A 51 3.32 23.92 31.38
C PRO A 51 3.34 22.95 30.20
N GLU A 52 3.11 21.65 30.43
CA GLU A 52 3.06 20.66 29.35
C GLU A 52 1.90 20.88 28.40
N LEU A 53 0.71 21.18 28.94
CA LEU A 53 -0.45 21.48 28.10
C LEU A 53 -0.19 22.72 27.25
N GLN A 54 0.41 23.76 27.83
CA GLN A 54 0.78 24.96 27.09
C GLN A 54 1.80 24.65 25.97
N ARG A 55 2.86 23.89 26.29
CA ARG A 55 3.86 23.44 25.29
C ARG A 55 3.20 22.66 24.14
N VAL A 56 2.31 21.73 24.45
CA VAL A 56 1.59 20.93 23.45
C VAL A 56 0.70 21.81 22.57
N MET A 57 -0.01 22.78 23.16
CA MET A 57 -0.87 23.70 22.41
C MET A 57 -0.07 24.61 21.49
N GLU A 58 1.07 25.15 21.96
CA GLU A 58 1.98 25.94 21.13
C GLU A 58 2.58 25.12 20.00
N HIS A 59 3.05 23.90 20.30
CA HIS A 59 3.57 22.98 19.29
C HIS A 59 2.51 22.67 18.22
N ARG A 60 1.27 22.36 18.63
CA ARG A 60 0.16 22.12 17.70
C ARG A 60 -0.12 23.34 16.82
N LYS A 61 -0.10 24.55 17.38
CA LYS A 61 -0.28 25.80 16.62
C LYS A 61 0.83 26.00 15.58
N ARG A 62 2.09 25.75 15.95
CA ARG A 62 3.25 25.82 15.04
C ARG A 62 3.13 24.80 13.91
N GLU A 63 2.80 23.55 14.22
CA GLU A 63 2.62 22.50 13.21
C GLU A 63 1.46 22.79 12.25
N GLN A 64 0.36 23.34 12.75
CA GLN A 64 -0.76 23.76 11.91
C GLN A 64 -0.34 24.88 10.94
N LEU A 65 0.43 25.86 11.40
CA LEU A 65 0.96 26.92 10.54
C LEU A 65 1.92 26.34 9.48
N ARG A 66 2.87 25.49 9.88
CA ARG A 66 3.79 24.80 8.95
C ARG A 66 3.04 24.02 7.87
N LYS A 67 1.96 23.34 8.24
CA LYS A 67 1.09 22.63 7.27
C LYS A 67 0.39 23.58 6.31
N ARG A 68 -0.12 24.71 6.79
CA ARG A 68 -0.72 25.75 5.93
C ARG A 68 0.30 26.33 4.95
N ASP A 69 1.49 26.67 5.46
CA ASP A 69 2.56 27.21 4.63
C ASP A 69 3.04 26.20 3.59
N GLN A 70 3.14 24.91 3.96
CA GLN A 70 3.47 23.83 3.01
C GLN A 70 2.39 23.62 1.96
N ALA A 71 1.11 23.74 2.32
CA ALA A 71 0.01 23.62 1.37
C ALA A 71 -0.02 24.79 0.36
N LEU A 72 0.47 25.97 0.75
CA LEU A 72 0.59 27.14 -0.12
C LEU A 72 1.88 27.13 -0.96
N ARG A 73 2.87 26.30 -0.60
CA ARG A 73 4.14 26.23 -1.33
C ARG A 73 3.93 25.54 -2.68
N PRO A 74 4.47 26.10 -3.77
CA PRO A 74 4.47 25.41 -5.06
C PRO A 74 5.26 24.10 -4.96
N PRO A 75 4.93 23.09 -5.79
CA PRO A 75 5.66 21.84 -5.82
C PRO A 75 7.16 22.07 -6.09
N SER A 76 8.01 21.41 -5.31
CA SER A 76 9.46 21.49 -5.50
C SER A 76 9.87 20.94 -6.88
N ASP A 77 10.94 21.46 -7.47
CA ASP A 77 11.56 20.95 -8.70
C ASP A 77 11.70 19.42 -8.71
N LEU A 78 12.08 18.83 -7.58
CA LEU A 78 12.17 17.38 -7.43
C LEU A 78 10.81 16.70 -7.53
N GLN A 79 9.77 17.25 -6.88
CA GLN A 79 8.40 16.75 -6.97
C GLN A 79 7.87 16.84 -8.40
N VAL A 80 8.14 17.95 -9.09
CA VAL A 80 7.76 18.13 -10.51
C VAL A 80 8.45 17.08 -11.38
N LYS A 81 9.75 16.86 -11.20
CA LYS A 81 10.52 15.83 -11.94
C LYS A 81 9.99 14.42 -11.65
N LEU A 82 9.69 14.11 -10.39
CA LEU A 82 9.09 12.83 -10.00
C LEU A 82 7.71 12.63 -10.63
N HIS A 83 6.85 13.64 -10.58
CA HIS A 83 5.53 13.60 -11.20
C HIS A 83 5.62 13.37 -12.72
N ARG A 84 6.49 14.12 -13.41
CA ARG A 84 6.74 13.94 -14.85
C ARG A 84 7.26 12.53 -15.18
N ARG A 85 8.15 11.98 -14.36
CA ARG A 85 8.63 10.61 -14.52
C ARG A 85 7.51 9.58 -14.31
N GLN A 86 6.66 9.78 -13.31
CA GLN A 86 5.51 8.93 -13.05
C GLN A 86 4.53 8.93 -14.22
N GLN A 87 4.19 10.11 -14.76
CA GLN A 87 3.35 10.24 -15.95
C GLN A 87 3.93 9.48 -17.16
N ARG A 88 5.24 9.58 -17.40
CA ARG A 88 5.92 8.83 -18.48
C ARG A 88 5.81 7.32 -18.29
N ILE A 89 6.02 6.84 -17.06
CA ILE A 89 5.90 5.40 -16.75
C ILE A 89 4.46 4.93 -16.95
N GLN A 90 3.47 5.70 -16.50
CA GLN A 90 2.05 5.39 -16.74
C GLN A 90 1.75 5.33 -18.24
N PHE A 91 2.18 6.33 -19.01
CA PHE A 91 1.98 6.34 -20.46
C PHE A 91 2.62 5.14 -21.17
N VAL A 92 3.89 4.82 -20.85
CA VAL A 92 4.61 3.69 -21.44
C VAL A 92 3.99 2.36 -21.01
N SER A 93 3.58 2.22 -19.75
CA SER A 93 2.94 1.00 -19.26
C SER A 93 1.58 0.74 -19.93
N VAL A 94 0.78 1.77 -20.14
CA VAL A 94 -0.49 1.67 -20.89
C VAL A 94 -0.24 1.36 -22.36
N SER A 95 0.76 1.99 -22.97
CA SER A 95 1.15 1.75 -24.35
C SER A 95 1.69 0.33 -24.56
N ASN A 96 2.50 -0.18 -23.63
CA ASN A 96 3.03 -1.55 -23.66
C ASN A 96 1.96 -2.62 -23.44
N ARG A 97 0.83 -2.30 -22.78
CA ARG A 97 -0.31 -3.23 -22.70
C ARG A 97 -1.01 -3.42 -24.06
N LYS A 98 -0.95 -2.44 -24.95
CA LYS A 98 -1.59 -2.49 -26.28
C LYS A 98 -0.69 -3.00 -27.39
N ARG A 99 0.64 -3.04 -27.17
CA ARG A 99 1.58 -3.62 -28.13
C ARG A 99 1.62 -5.14 -27.93
N PRO A 100 1.51 -5.97 -28.98
CA PRO A 100 1.79 -7.39 -28.85
C PRO A 100 3.21 -7.52 -28.29
N ARG A 101 3.37 -8.34 -27.25
CA ARG A 101 4.70 -8.69 -26.74
C ARG A 101 5.49 -9.24 -27.95
N LYS A 102 6.78 -8.93 -28.09
CA LYS A 102 7.56 -9.32 -29.29
C LYS A 102 7.52 -10.83 -29.63
N HIS A 103 7.23 -11.68 -28.64
CA HIS A 103 7.03 -13.11 -28.85
C HIS A 103 5.65 -13.50 -29.42
N ASN A 104 4.67 -12.59 -29.44
CA ASN A 104 3.33 -12.80 -30.01
C ASN A 104 3.20 -12.19 -31.41
N ASP A 105 4.27 -11.62 -31.96
CA ASP A 105 4.29 -11.08 -33.32
C ASP A 105 4.22 -12.26 -34.32
N PRO A 106 3.23 -12.32 -35.22
CA PRO A 106 3.08 -13.41 -36.18
C PRO A 106 4.32 -13.66 -37.03
N THR A 107 5.06 -12.60 -37.38
CA THR A 107 6.30 -12.71 -38.17
C THR A 107 7.42 -13.35 -37.35
N VAL A 108 7.55 -12.98 -36.08
CA VAL A 108 8.53 -13.57 -35.16
C VAL A 108 8.18 -15.02 -34.85
N MET A 109 6.90 -15.32 -34.62
CA MET A 109 6.42 -16.69 -34.38
C MET A 109 6.67 -17.60 -35.59
N LEU A 110 6.44 -17.10 -36.80
CA LEU A 110 6.70 -17.86 -38.02
C LEU A 110 8.19 -18.16 -38.20
N LEU A 111 9.08 -17.20 -37.90
CA LEU A 111 10.53 -17.40 -37.96
C LEU A 111 11.02 -18.44 -36.94
N VAL A 112 10.52 -18.36 -35.70
CA VAL A 112 10.86 -19.34 -34.64
C VAL A 112 10.38 -20.74 -35.04
N PHE A 113 9.15 -20.84 -35.58
CA PHE A 113 8.62 -22.11 -36.07
C PHE A 113 9.43 -22.68 -37.24
N GLN A 114 9.84 -21.85 -38.19
CA GLN A 114 10.69 -22.28 -39.32
C GLN A 114 12.05 -22.78 -38.86
N LEU A 115 12.70 -22.09 -37.92
CA LEU A 115 13.95 -22.54 -37.31
C LEU A 115 13.79 -23.90 -36.63
N GLU A 116 12.73 -24.10 -35.86
CA GLU A 116 12.45 -25.37 -35.20
C GLU A 116 12.23 -26.52 -36.20
N MET A 117 11.53 -26.25 -37.30
CA MET A 117 11.32 -27.24 -38.37
C MET A 117 12.61 -27.55 -39.14
N GLU A 118 13.49 -26.57 -39.34
CA GLU A 118 14.79 -26.78 -39.96
C GLU A 118 15.71 -27.61 -39.06
N GLU A 119 15.69 -27.38 -37.75
CA GLU A 119 16.41 -28.20 -36.76
C GLU A 119 15.92 -29.66 -36.76
N LYS A 120 14.60 -29.89 -36.82
CA LYS A 120 14.02 -31.23 -36.96
C LYS A 120 14.49 -31.91 -38.25
N ARG A 121 14.50 -31.21 -39.38
CA ARG A 121 15.03 -31.73 -40.65
C ARG A 121 16.52 -32.03 -40.58
N ARG A 122 17.32 -31.21 -39.90
CA ARG A 122 18.76 -31.45 -39.70
C ARG A 122 19.00 -32.69 -38.86
N THR A 123 18.27 -32.85 -37.76
CA THR A 123 18.39 -34.03 -36.89
C THR A 123 17.88 -35.31 -37.57
N GLU A 124 16.78 -35.24 -38.32
CA GLU A 124 16.31 -36.35 -39.15
C GLU A 124 17.32 -36.72 -40.22
N ARG A 125 17.89 -35.75 -40.94
CA ARG A 125 18.97 -36.00 -41.90
C ARG A 125 20.15 -36.69 -41.22
N GLN A 126 20.54 -36.24 -40.02
CA GLN A 126 21.58 -36.89 -39.19
C GLN A 126 21.24 -38.33 -38.79
N LYS A 127 19.98 -38.61 -38.45
CA LYS A 127 19.48 -39.96 -38.12
C LYS A 127 19.37 -40.87 -39.35
N ASN A 128 19.05 -40.30 -40.50
CA ASN A 128 18.87 -41.00 -41.77
C ASN A 128 20.18 -41.21 -42.55
N LEU A 129 21.34 -40.77 -42.04
CA LEU A 129 22.62 -41.13 -42.66
C LEU A 129 22.90 -42.63 -42.49
N PRO A 130 23.45 -43.30 -43.51
CA PRO A 130 23.91 -44.67 -43.40
C PRO A 130 24.94 -44.81 -42.27
N GLU A 131 24.93 -45.94 -41.57
CA GLU A 131 25.80 -46.19 -40.42
C GLU A 131 27.28 -45.97 -40.75
N PHE A 132 27.74 -46.44 -41.92
CA PHE A 132 29.12 -46.28 -42.38
C PHE A 132 29.58 -44.82 -42.55
N VAL A 133 28.65 -43.85 -42.64
CA VAL A 133 28.95 -42.42 -42.69
C VAL A 133 29.05 -41.80 -41.28
N ARG A 134 28.33 -42.34 -40.30
CA ARG A 134 28.32 -41.88 -38.89
C ARG A 134 29.57 -42.30 -38.10
N VAL A 135 30.31 -43.30 -38.59
CA VAL A 135 31.49 -43.91 -37.95
C VAL A 135 32.71 -42.96 -37.85
N ARG A 136 32.69 -41.79 -38.50
CA ARG A 136 33.83 -40.85 -38.44
C ARG A 136 34.01 -40.12 -37.10
N GLN A 137 33.01 -40.11 -36.20
CA GLN A 137 33.10 -39.40 -34.91
C GLN A 137 33.31 -40.32 -33.69
N THR A 138 33.28 -41.65 -33.86
CA THR A 138 33.41 -42.61 -32.75
C THR A 138 34.77 -43.30 -32.66
N LEU A 139 35.67 -43.12 -33.64
CA LEU A 139 37.04 -43.61 -33.55
C LEU A 139 37.87 -42.72 -32.62
N LYS A 140 37.70 -42.96 -31.33
CA LYS A 140 38.62 -42.47 -30.29
C LYS A 140 40.01 -43.03 -30.55
N HIS A 141 40.98 -42.12 -30.43
CA HIS A 141 42.41 -42.30 -30.55
C HIS A 141 42.93 -43.56 -29.82
N ILE A 142 43.24 -44.62 -30.56
CA ILE A 142 44.05 -45.72 -30.04
C ILE A 142 45.51 -45.31 -30.23
N GLN A 143 46.16 -44.90 -29.13
CA GLN A 143 47.60 -44.71 -29.12
C GLN A 143 48.26 -46.04 -29.45
N LYS A 144 49.06 -46.08 -30.53
CA LYS A 144 49.93 -47.21 -30.81
C LYS A 144 51.02 -47.22 -29.73
N VAL A 145 50.89 -48.14 -28.77
CA VAL A 145 51.99 -48.52 -27.87
C VAL A 145 52.89 -49.49 -28.63
N LYS A 146 54.20 -49.26 -28.47
CA LYS A 146 55.34 -49.82 -29.21
C LYS A 146 55.37 -51.34 -29.31
#